data_AF-A0A8C9GCP4-F1
#
_entry.id   AF-A0A8C9GCP4-F1
#
_cell.length_a   1.000
_cell.length_b   1.000
_cell.length_c   1.000
_cell.angle_alpha   90.00
_cell.angle_beta   90.00
_cell.angle_gamma   90.00
#
_symmetry.space_group_name_H-M   'P 1'
#
loop_
_entity.id
_entity.type
_entity.pdbx_description
1 polymer ?
#
loop_
_entity_poly.entity_id
_entity_poly.type
_entity_poly.pdbx_seq_one_letter_code
_entity_poly.pdbx_strand_id
1 'polypeptide(L)' 'MKRVEEIKQKRQARFIMNRLKKSKELQKAEDIKEVKQNIHLLRAPHAGKSLMYLNLGME' A
#
# COMPACT_ATOMS: atom_id res chain seq x y z
N MET A 1 3.95 42.26 -8.76
CA MET A 1 4.70 41.13 -8.18
C MET A 1 3.83 40.01 -7.59
N LYS A 2 2.76 40.28 -6.83
CA LYS A 2 1.91 39.23 -6.20
C LYS A 2 1.41 38.12 -7.16
N ARG A 3 0.95 38.49 -8.36
CA ARG A 3 0.45 37.52 -9.35
C ARG A 3 1.50 36.53 -9.83
N VAL A 4 2.75 36.97 -9.96
CA VAL A 4 3.86 36.11 -10.39
C VAL A 4 4.17 35.08 -9.31
N GLU A 5 4.16 35.48 -8.04
CA GLU A 5 4.44 34.59 -6.92
C GLU A 5 3.36 33.52 -6.76
N GLU A 6 2.09 33.87 -6.92
CA GLU A 6 0.97 32.90 -6.92
C GLU A 6 1.11 31.86 -8.05
N ILE A 7 1.49 32.31 -9.25
CA ILE A 7 1.69 31.41 -10.40
C ILE A 7 2.86 30.46 -10.11
N LYS A 8 3.96 30.98 -9.55
CA LYS A 8 5.13 30.20 -9.18
C LYS A 8 4.80 29.14 -8.13
N GLN A 9 4.11 29.53 -7.06
CA GLN A 9 3.67 28.61 -6.00
C GLN A 9 2.74 27.51 -6.55
N LYS A 10 1.75 27.87 -7.37
CA LYS A 10 0.84 26.87 -7.99
C LYS A 10 1.60 25.87 -8.86
N ARG A 11 2.56 26.33 -9.66
CA ARG A 11 3.37 25.46 -10.52
C ARG A 11 4.25 24.51 -9.69
N GLN A 12 4.90 25.02 -8.65
CA GLN A 12 5.73 24.22 -7.74
C GLN A 12 4.89 23.16 -7.01
N ALA A 13 3.75 23.54 -6.44
CA ALA A 13 2.85 22.61 -5.76
C ALA A 13 2.38 21.49 -6.71
N ARG A 14 1.98 21.85 -7.94
CA ARG A 14 1.57 20.85 -8.94
C ARG A 14 2.72 19.92 -9.34
N PHE A 15 3.93 20.45 -9.49
CA PHE A 15 5.12 19.64 -9.80
C PHE A 15 5.42 18.63 -8.69
N ILE A 16 5.39 19.07 -7.42
CA ILE A 16 5.60 18.20 -6.25
C ILE A 16 4.54 17.10 -6.21
N MET A 17 3.26 17.46 -6.33
CA MET A 17 2.15 16.49 -6.27
C MET A 17 2.23 15.44 -7.39
N ASN A 18 2.56 15.87 -8.62
CA ASN A 18 2.72 14.94 -9.73
C ASN A 18 3.87 13.95 -9.48
N ARG A 19 4.98 14.41 -8.89
CA ARG A 19 6.12 13.55 -8.55
C ARG A 19 5.76 12.54 -7.45
N LEU A 20 5.03 12.98 -6.42
CA LEU A 20 4.60 12.11 -5.31
C LEU A 20 3.59 11.06 -5.77
N LYS A 21 2.71 11.38 -6.73
CA LYS A 21 1.72 10.44 -7.26
C LYS A 21 2.37 9.20 -7.89
N LYS A 22 3.46 9.39 -8.65
CA LYS A 22 4.19 8.29 -9.30
C LYS A 22 4.73 7.27 -8.31
N SER A 23 5.26 7.72 -7.17
CA SER A 23 5.77 6.84 -6.11
C SER A 23 4.70 5.93 -5.55
N LYS A 24 3.46 6.44 -5.37
CA LYS A 24 2.34 5.65 -4.86
C LYS A 24 1.90 4.54 -5.82
N GLU A 25 1.99 4.78 -7.12
CA GLU A 25 1.65 3.78 -8.14
C GLU A 25 2.67 2.64 -8.15
N LEU A 26 3.97 2.96 -8.06
CA LEU A 26 5.04 1.98 -7.96
C LEU A 26 4.91 1.15 -6.67
N GLN A 27 4.69 1.82 -5.54
CA GLN A 27 4.53 1.13 -4.26
C GLN A 27 3.35 0.15 -4.28
N LYS A 28 2.19 0.54 -4.83
CA LYS A 28 1.06 -0.39 -4.98
C LYS A 28 1.40 -1.62 -5.82
N ALA A 29 2.16 -1.44 -6.90
CA ALA A 29 2.56 -2.55 -7.75
C ALA A 29 3.55 -3.49 -7.03
N GLU A 30 4.48 -2.91 -6.26
CA GLU A 30 5.41 -3.64 -5.41
C GLU A 30 4.69 -4.38 -4.28
N ASP A 31 3.76 -3.74 -3.57
CA ASP A 31 2.96 -4.37 -2.51
C ASP A 31 2.19 -5.60 -3.04
N ILE A 32 1.56 -5.48 -4.22
CA ILE A 32 0.86 -6.59 -4.86
C ILE A 32 1.84 -7.72 -5.21
N LYS A 33 3.02 -7.38 -5.72
CA LYS A 33 4.05 -8.36 -6.07
C LYS A 33 4.57 -9.09 -4.83
N GLU A 34 4.84 -8.35 -3.75
CA GLU A 34 5.30 -8.87 -2.47
C GLU A 34 4.28 -9.82 -1.87
N VAL A 35 3.00 -9.42 -1.79
CA VAL A 35 1.92 -10.29 -1.29
C VAL A 35 1.84 -11.56 -2.13
N LYS A 36 1.89 -11.48 -3.46
CA LYS A 36 1.83 -12.67 -4.33
C LYS A 36 3.00 -13.63 -4.13
N GLN A 37 4.22 -13.11 -3.95
CA GLN A 37 5.44 -13.91 -3.79
C GLN A 37 5.54 -14.50 -2.38
N ASN A 38 5.24 -13.69 -1.36
CA ASN A 38 5.50 -13.99 0.03
C ASN A 38 4.24 -14.37 0.82
N ILE A 39 3.11 -14.67 0.15
CA ILE A 39 1.84 -15.02 0.80
C ILE A 39 2.00 -16.15 1.82
N HIS A 40 2.93 -17.07 1.55
CA HIS A 40 3.22 -18.24 2.37
C HIS A 40 3.81 -17.91 3.75
N LEU A 41 4.42 -16.73 3.92
CA LEU A 41 4.92 -16.26 5.22
C LEU A 41 3.79 -15.85 6.16
N LEU A 42 2.60 -15.58 5.62
CA LEU A 42 1.43 -15.17 6.38
C LEU A 42 0.57 -16.40 6.70
N ARG A 43 0.19 -16.55 7.96
CA ARG A 43 -0.84 -17.52 8.35
C ARG A 43 -2.15 -17.12 7.67
N ALA A 44 -2.76 -18.05 6.93
CA ALA A 44 -4.04 -17.79 6.30
C ALA A 44 -5.10 -17.39 7.35
N PRO A 45 -5.98 -16.41 7.08
CA PRO A 45 -6.94 -15.90 8.07
C PRO A 45 -7.83 -16.98 8.71
N HIS A 46 -8.09 -18.06 7.98
CA HIS A 46 -8.85 -19.22 8.42
C HIS A 46 -8.00 -20.29 9.13
N ALA A 47 -6.70 -20.33 8.89
CA ALA A 47 -5.78 -21.30 9.50
C ALA A 47 -5.57 -21.06 11.00
N GLY A 48 -5.82 -19.84 11.50
CA GLY A 48 -5.84 -19.56 12.94
C GLY A 48 -6.99 -20.26 13.69
N LYS A 49 -8.13 -20.48 13.02
CA LYS A 49 -9.30 -21.15 13.61
C LYS A 49 -9.16 -22.67 13.59
N SER A 50 -8.61 -23.23 12.50
CA SER A 50 -8.39 -24.68 12.37
C SER A 50 -7.52 -25.25 13.48
N LEU A 51 -6.44 -24.55 13.90
CA LEU A 51 -5.64 -24.99 15.05
C LEU A 51 -6.43 -24.98 16.37
N MET A 52 -7.41 -24.09 16.55
CA MET A 52 -8.22 -24.08 17.76
C MET A 52 -9.23 -25.24 17.77
N TYR A 53 -9.87 -25.55 16.64
CA TYR A 53 -10.79 -26.68 16.54
C TYR A 53 -10.08 -28.05 16.66
N LEU A 54 -8.87 -28.19 16.09
CA LEU A 54 -8.04 -29.39 16.27
C LEU A 54 -7.60 -29.60 17.73
N ASN A 55 -7.26 -28.53 18.45
CA ASN A 55 -6.88 -28.60 19.87
C ASN A 55 -8.09 -28.81 20.80
N LEU A 56 -9.31 -28.53 20.33
CA LEU A 56 -10.57 -28.71 21.09
C LEU A 56 -11.34 -29.97 20.68
N GLY A 57 -10.84 -30.78 19.74
CA GLY A 57 -11.44 -32.07 19.36
C GLY A 57 -12.86 -31.96 18.77
N MET A 58 -13.20 -30.83 18.16
CA MET A 58 -14.50 -30.66 17.50
C MET A 58 -14.31 -30.80 15.97
N GLU A 59 -14.81 -31.92 15.43
CA GLU A 59 -14.99 -32.14 13.98
C GLU A 59 -16.16 -31.33 13.42
#